data_AF-A0A972CZX7-F1
#
_entry.id   AF-A0A972CZX7-F1
#
_cell.length_a   1.000
_cell.length_b   1.000
_cell.length_c   1.000
_cell.angle_alpha   90.00
_cell.angle_beta   90.00
_cell.angle_gamma   90.00
#
_symmetry.space_group_name_H-M   'P 1'
#
loop_
_entity.id
_entity.type
_entity.pdbx_description
1 polymer ?
#
loop_
_entity_poly.entity_id
_entity_poly.type
_entity_poly.pdbx_seq_one_letter_code
_entity_poly.pdbx_strand_id
1 'polypeptide(L)' 'MKETFILFIDAIVYTIIFTLATKILEHLKIDFNYIYVIIFTLIIFVFGKLSLRRFIYKIEGKID' A
#
# COMPACT_ATOMS: atom_id res chain seq x y z
N MET A 1 7.68 10.78 18.31
CA MET A 1 6.22 10.51 18.39
C MET A 1 5.53 10.59 17.03
N LYS A 2 5.58 11.72 16.30
CA LYS A 2 4.92 11.83 14.98
C LYS A 2 5.46 10.84 13.93
N GLU A 3 6.77 10.64 13.83
CA GLU A 3 7.37 9.69 12.88
C GLU A 3 7.01 8.24 13.19
N THR A 4 7.07 7.84 14.47
CA THR A 4 6.65 6.52 14.94
C THR A 4 5.18 6.25 14.62
N PHE A 5 4.33 7.27 14.75
CA PHE A 5 2.91 7.17 14.41
C PHE A 5 2.68 6.98 12.89
N ILE A 6 3.44 7.69 12.05
CA ILE A 6 3.39 7.50 10.59
C ILE A 6 3.84 6.09 10.22
N LEU A 7 4.94 5.59 10.79
CA LEU A 7 5.42 4.23 10.57
C LEU A 7 4.38 3.18 11.01
N PHE A 8 3.65 3.44 12.09
CA PHE A 8 2.59 2.56 12.58
C PHE A 8 1.39 2.51 11.62
N ILE A 9 0.93 3.67 11.13
CA ILE A 9 -0.13 3.73 10.12
C ILE A 9 0.31 3.02 8.83
N ASP A 10 1.55 3.24 8.40
CA ASP A 10 2.10 2.60 7.22
C ASP A 10 2.09 1.07 7.33
N ALA A 11 2.49 0.54 8.49
CA ALA A 11 2.46 -0.89 8.76
C ALA A 11 1.02 -1.44 8.71
N ILE A 12 0.06 -0.74 9.32
CA ILE A 12 -1.36 -1.15 9.29
C ILE A 12 -1.89 -1.18 7.86
N VAL A 13 -1.67 -0.11 7.10
CA VAL A 13 -2.14 -0.01 5.71
C VAL A 13 -1.52 -1.11 4.85
N TYR A 14 -0.21 -1.35 5.00
CA TYR A 14 0.47 -2.45 4.33
C TYR A 14 -0.17 -3.81 4.66
N THR A 15 -0.40 -4.10 5.94
CA THR A 15 -1.02 -5.36 6.38
C THR A 15 -2.42 -5.53 5.81
N ILE A 16 -3.24 -4.48 5.78
CA ILE A 16 -4.59 -4.53 5.18
C ILE A 16 -4.50 -4.91 3.69
N ILE A 17 -3.63 -4.25 2.93
CA ILE A 17 -3.46 -4.52 1.49
C ILE A 17 -2.94 -5.96 1.28
N PHE A 18 -1.98 -6.40 2.10
CA PHE A 18 -1.44 -7.75 2.04
C PHE A 18 -2.53 -8.80 2.28
N THR A 19 -3.29 -8.67 3.37
CA THR A 19 -4.36 -9.61 3.72
C THR A 19 -5.47 -9.64 2.67
N LEU A 20 -5.82 -8.48 2.08
CA LEU A 20 -6.79 -8.44 0.99
C LEU A 20 -6.27 -9.16 -0.24
N ALA A 21 -5.01 -8.94 -0.62
CA ALA A 21 -4.40 -9.60 -1.77
C ALA A 21 -4.36 -11.12 -1.60
N THR A 22 -3.94 -11.63 -0.45
CA THR A 22 -3.93 -13.08 -0.18
C THR A 22 -5.35 -13.65 -0.20
N LYS A 23 -6.32 -12.99 0.43
CA LYS A 23 -7.71 -13.47 0.44
C LYS A 23 -8.34 -13.48 -0.95
N ILE A 24 -8.04 -12.50 -1.79
CA ILE A 24 -8.53 -12.48 -3.18
C ILE A 24 -7.96 -13.67 -3.94
N LEU A 25 -6.65 -13.91 -3.84
CA LEU A 25 -5.99 -15.00 -4.54
C LEU A 25 -6.48 -16.38 -4.04
N GLU A 26 -6.65 -16.54 -2.72
CA GLU A 26 -7.25 -17.74 -2.11
C GLU A 26 -8.69 -17.96 -2.58
N HIS A 27 -9.51 -16.89 -2.60
CA HIS A 27 -10.89 -16.96 -3.06
C HIS A 27 -10.98 -17.39 -4.53
N LEU A 28 -10.03 -16.95 -5.36
CA LEU A 28 -9.92 -17.33 -6.76
C LEU A 28 -9.26 -18.71 -6.98
N LYS A 29 -8.85 -19.40 -5.91
CA LYS A 29 -8.13 -20.69 -5.93
C LYS A 29 -6.88 -20.65 -6.83
N ILE A 30 -6.20 -19.50 -6.84
CA ILE A 30 -4.94 -19.35 -7.56
C ILE A 30 -3.83 -19.89 -6.67
N ASP A 31 -2.98 -20.78 -7.17
CA ASP A 31 -1.75 -21.15 -6.48
C ASP A 31 -0.77 -19.99 -6.57
N PHE A 32 -0.35 -19.44 -5.44
CA PHE A 32 0.58 -18.31 -5.41
C PHE A 32 1.71 -18.52 -4.39
N ASN A 33 2.86 -17.95 -4.72
CA ASN A 33 3.98 -17.87 -3.80
C ASN A 33 3.88 -16.55 -3.00
N TYR A 34 3.91 -16.65 -1.67
CA TYR A 34 3.84 -15.52 -0.76
C TYR A 34 4.90 -14.44 -1.03
N ILE A 35 6.09 -14.81 -1.54
CA ILE A 35 7.14 -13.85 -1.90
C ILE A 35 6.62 -12.87 -2.96
N TYR A 36 5.93 -13.37 -3.98
CA TYR A 36 5.38 -12.50 -5.04
C TYR A 36 4.26 -11.61 -4.51
N VAL A 37 3.43 -12.12 -3.58
CA VAL A 37 2.39 -11.30 -2.94
C VAL A 37 3.00 -10.18 -2.11
N ILE A 38 4.04 -10.47 -1.34
CA ILE A 38 4.78 -9.46 -0.56
C ILE A 38 5.34 -8.35 -1.48
N ILE A 39 6.00 -8.74 -2.57
CA ILE A 39 6.55 -7.79 -3.55
C ILE A 39 5.42 -6.96 -4.19
N PHE A 40 4.35 -7.61 -4.61
CA PHE A 40 3.19 -6.94 -5.21
C PHE A 40 2.54 -5.94 -4.25
N THR A 41 2.32 -6.31 -2.99
CA THR A 41 1.80 -5.41 -1.95
C THR A 41 2.73 -4.22 -1.72
N LEU A 42 4.05 -4.42 -1.68
CA LEU A 42 5.03 -3.33 -1.53
C LEU A 42 4.95 -2.34 -2.70
N ILE A 43 4.83 -2.86 -3.93
CA ILE A 43 4.67 -2.03 -5.14
C ILE A 43 3.41 -1.17 -5.02
N ILE A 44 2.25 -1.78 -4.73
CA ILE A 44 0.98 -1.04 -4.56
C ILE A 44 1.11 0.02 -3.47
N PHE A 45 1.70 -0.33 -2.34
CA PHE A 45 1.86 0.58 -1.21
C PHE A 45 2.70 1.81 -1.58
N VAL A 46 3.84 1.61 -2.24
CA VAL A 46 4.72 2.70 -2.69
C VAL A 46 4.04 3.57 -3.74
N PHE A 47 3.39 2.97 -4.75
CA PHE A 47 2.65 3.72 -5.77
C PHE A 47 1.49 4.51 -5.18
N GLY A 48 0.74 3.92 -4.23
CA GLY A 48 -0.34 4.57 -3.51
C GLY A 48 0.15 5.81 -2.77
N LYS A 49 1.27 5.72 -2.05
CA LYS A 49 1.89 6.89 -1.40
C LYS A 49 2.33 7.98 -2.36
N LEU A 50 2.98 7.61 -3.47
CA LEU A 50 3.41 8.58 -4.49
C LEU A 50 2.21 9.30 -5.11
N SER A 51 1.13 8.56 -5.41
CA SER A 51 -0.11 9.12 -5.94
C SER A 51 -0.81 10.04 -4.94
N LEU A 52 -0.93 9.61 -3.68
CA LEU A 52 -1.55 10.40 -2.61
C LEU A 52 -0.78 11.71 -2.36
N ARG A 53 0.56 11.64 -2.35
CA ARG A 53 1.42 12.81 -2.24
C ARG A 53 1.19 13.78 -3.41
N ARG A 54 1.16 13.28 -4.65
CA ARG A 54 0.85 14.12 -5.83
C ARG A 54 -0.54 14.76 -5.74
N PHE A 55 -1.54 14.03 -5.26
CA PHE A 55 -2.89 14.54 -5.07
C PHE A 55 -2.94 15.66 -4.03
N ILE A 56 -2.28 15.48 -2.89
CA ILE A 56 -2.17 16.52 -1.85
C ILE A 56 -1.47 17.77 -2.41
N TYR A 57 -0.35 17.61 -3.12
CA TYR A 57 0.36 18.75 -3.74
C TYR A 57 -0.49 19.49 -4.78
N LYS A 58 -1.33 18.76 -5.53
CA LYS A 58 -2.25 19.35 -6.50
C LYS A 58 -3.37 20.14 -5.80
N ILE A 59 -3.89 19.64 -4.68
CA ILE A 59 -4.88 20.36 -3.86
C ILE A 59 -4.27 21.60 -3.20
N GLU A 60 -3.03 21.52 -2.75
CA GLU A 60 -2.29 22.65 -2.18
C GLU A 60 -1.90 23.73 -3.21
N GLY A 61 -2.20 23.54 -4.50
CA GLY A 61 -1.87 24.51 -5.55
C GLY A 61 -0.38 24.68 -5.80
N LYS A 62 0.45 23.68 -5.46
CA LYS A 62 1.92 23.70 -5.64
C LYS A 62 2.40 23.02 -6.93
N ILE A 63 1.47 22.61 -7.80
CA ILE A 63 1.76 22.06 -9.12
C ILE A 63 1.05 22.97 -10.11
N ASP A 64 1.79 23.93 -10.66
CA ASP A 64 1.45 24.65 -11.90
C ASP A 64 1.61 23.72 -13.11
#